data_AF-A0A917TJV4-F1
#
_entry.id   AF-A0A917TJV4-F1
#
_cell.length_a   1.000
_cell.length_b   1.000
_cell.length_c   1.000
_cell.angle_alpha   90.00
_cell.angle_beta   90.00
_cell.angle_gamma   90.00
#
_symmetry.space_group_name_H-M   'P 1'
#
loop_
_entity.id
_entity.type
_entity.pdbx_description
1 polymer ?
#
loop_
_entity_poly.entity_id
_entity_poly.type
_entity_poly.pdbx_seq_one_letter_code
_entity_poly.pdbx_strand_id
1 'polypeptide(L)'
;MIRDASVLVRPRTVQVDQRMVLSSAEPQATISFVTRLRDLQSASTDVLWHGLVTADIDVTLLVHLAPPQPDADMDGRMDHWRTVHRPGLCFFRTGPGFIEIRDTRRPLGSAARFVIDDPDLMDAFKRFLNPCRLADLSAIHQEAAQLLLEEQLLLSLGGWVTALPNRMRRWPIPSPIV
;
A
#
# COMPACT_ATOMS: atom_id res chain seq x y z
N MET A 1 -38.31 -19.25 -11.06
CA MET A 1 -37.04 -19.99 -11.25
C MET A 1 -36.08 -19.07 -11.99
N ILE A 2 -35.41 -18.17 -11.27
CA ILE A 2 -34.47 -17.21 -11.85
C ILE A 2 -33.09 -17.88 -11.83
N ARG A 3 -32.51 -18.12 -13.00
CA ARG A 3 -31.15 -18.64 -13.13
C ARG A 3 -30.19 -17.53 -12.72
N ASP A 4 -29.40 -17.78 -11.67
CA ASP A 4 -28.25 -16.96 -11.30
C ASP A 4 -27.27 -16.88 -12.47
N ALA A 5 -27.17 -15.71 -13.08
CA ALA A 5 -26.08 -15.41 -13.99
C ALA A 5 -24.85 -15.13 -13.12
N SER A 6 -24.04 -16.14 -12.87
CA SER A 6 -22.74 -15.99 -12.21
C SER A 6 -21.81 -15.17 -13.12
N VAL A 7 -21.81 -13.86 -12.95
CA VAL A 7 -20.86 -12.96 -13.64
C VAL A 7 -19.49 -13.15 -12.97
N LEU A 8 -18.66 -14.02 -13.55
CA LEU A 8 -17.24 -14.12 -13.19
C LEU A 8 -16.52 -12.87 -13.69
N VAL A 9 -16.42 -11.85 -12.85
CA VAL A 9 -15.53 -10.71 -13.08
C VAL A 9 -14.10 -11.22 -12.88
N ARG A 10 -13.38 -11.47 -13.98
CA ARG A 10 -11.94 -11.74 -13.90
C ARG A 10 -11.22 -10.44 -13.53
N PRO A 11 -10.32 -10.44 -12.54
CA PRO A 11 -9.48 -9.28 -12.27
C PRO A 11 -8.69 -8.94 -13.54
N ARG A 12 -8.50 -7.65 -13.80
CA ARG A 12 -7.58 -7.21 -14.85
C ARG A 12 -6.17 -7.55 -14.38
N THR A 13 -5.33 -8.08 -15.26
CA THR A 13 -3.92 -8.35 -14.96
C THR A 13 -3.04 -7.35 -15.69
N VAL A 14 -2.06 -6.78 -14.99
CA VAL A 14 -1.02 -5.92 -15.55
C VAL A 14 0.32 -6.62 -15.36
N GLN A 15 1.06 -6.75 -16.45
CA GLN A 15 2.45 -7.22 -16.42
C GLN A 15 3.39 -6.02 -16.45
N VAL A 16 4.39 -6.04 -15.58
CA VAL A 16 5.51 -5.09 -15.58
C VAL A 16 6.68 -5.81 -16.23
N ASP A 17 6.97 -5.46 -17.49
CA ASP A 17 8.00 -6.15 -18.28
C ASP A 17 9.43 -5.78 -17.86
N GLN A 18 9.59 -4.61 -17.23
CA GLN A 18 10.87 -4.17 -16.68
C GLN A 18 11.12 -4.83 -15.33
N ARG A 19 12.34 -5.36 -15.13
CA ARG A 19 12.81 -5.79 -13.81
C ARG A 19 12.98 -4.57 -12.91
N MET A 20 12.30 -4.57 -11.77
CA MET A 20 12.33 -3.45 -10.83
C MET A 20 13.33 -3.70 -9.70
N VAL A 21 14.04 -2.67 -9.27
CA VAL A 21 14.87 -2.70 -8.06
C VAL A 21 14.33 -1.65 -7.10
N LEU A 22 13.82 -2.08 -5.95
CA LEU A 22 13.38 -1.18 -4.90
C LEU A 22 14.58 -0.88 -4.01
N SER A 23 15.06 0.37 -4.04
CA SER A 23 16.26 0.79 -3.31
C SER A 23 16.27 2.29 -2.99
N SER A 24 16.98 2.66 -1.91
CA SER A 24 17.28 4.06 -1.56
C SER A 24 18.20 4.77 -2.53
N ALA A 25 18.94 4.02 -3.38
CA ALA A 25 19.77 4.59 -4.43
C ALA A 25 18.91 5.25 -5.54
N GLU A 26 17.71 4.75 -5.77
CA GLU A 26 16.73 5.31 -6.71
C GLU A 26 15.41 5.63 -5.98
N PRO A 27 15.40 6.64 -5.09
CA PRO A 27 14.30 6.86 -4.17
C PRO A 27 13.00 7.23 -4.88
N GLN A 28 13.08 8.11 -5.89
CA GLN A 28 11.90 8.55 -6.65
C GLN A 28 11.27 7.39 -7.44
N ALA A 29 12.08 6.58 -8.11
CA ALA A 29 11.60 5.44 -8.89
C ALA A 29 10.95 4.40 -7.98
N THR A 30 11.58 4.09 -6.84
CA THR A 30 11.05 3.18 -5.83
C THR A 30 9.72 3.65 -5.27
N ILE A 31 9.64 4.90 -4.79
CA ILE A 31 8.40 5.47 -4.24
C ILE A 31 7.29 5.48 -5.30
N SER A 32 7.59 5.89 -6.52
CA SER A 32 6.61 5.91 -7.62
C SER A 32 6.08 4.52 -7.95
N PHE A 33 6.95 3.51 -7.93
CA PHE A 33 6.54 2.13 -8.19
C PHE A 33 5.68 1.56 -7.05
N VAL A 34 6.05 1.81 -5.79
CA VAL A 34 5.26 1.43 -4.62
C VAL A 34 3.86 2.06 -4.66
N THR A 35 3.76 3.36 -4.97
CA THR A 35 2.47 4.04 -5.20
C THR A 35 1.68 3.37 -6.31
N ARG A 36 2.33 3.03 -7.44
CA ARG A 36 1.68 2.36 -8.57
C ARG A 36 1.13 0.99 -8.20
N LEU A 37 1.89 0.16 -7.47
CA LEU A 37 1.40 -1.13 -6.96
C LEU A 37 0.15 -0.96 -6.10
N ARG A 38 0.19 0.00 -5.16
CA ARG A 38 -0.94 0.34 -4.28
C ARG A 38 -2.18 0.74 -5.09
N ASP A 39 -2.01 1.58 -6.11
CA ASP A 39 -3.12 2.09 -6.92
C ASP A 39 -3.74 1.04 -7.85
N LEU A 40 -2.90 0.17 -8.43
CA LEU A 40 -3.36 -0.98 -9.22
C LEU A 40 -4.15 -1.95 -8.33
N GLN A 41 -3.66 -2.23 -7.12
CA GLN A 41 -4.35 -3.07 -6.15
C GLN A 41 -5.69 -2.44 -5.71
N SER A 42 -5.73 -1.13 -5.48
CA SER A 42 -6.98 -0.39 -5.23
C SER A 42 -7.99 -0.48 -6.38
N ALA A 43 -7.52 -0.66 -7.61
CA ALA A 43 -8.34 -0.88 -8.80
C ALA A 43 -8.71 -2.36 -9.02
N SER A 44 -8.43 -3.25 -8.05
CA SER A 44 -8.64 -4.70 -8.17
C SER A 44 -7.93 -5.29 -9.40
N THR A 45 -6.74 -4.78 -9.69
CA THR A 45 -5.88 -5.24 -10.78
C THR A 45 -4.75 -6.09 -10.20
N ASP A 46 -4.61 -7.31 -10.69
CA ASP A 46 -3.49 -8.19 -10.35
C ASP A 46 -2.23 -7.68 -11.04
N VAL A 47 -1.12 -7.61 -10.30
CA VAL A 47 0.16 -7.12 -10.84
C VAL A 47 1.16 -8.25 -10.85
N LEU A 48 1.68 -8.58 -12.03
CA LEU A 48 2.78 -9.50 -12.23
C LEU A 48 4.03 -8.69 -12.54
N TRP A 49 5.03 -8.74 -11.67
CA TRP A 49 6.29 -8.01 -11.84
C TRP A 49 7.46 -8.84 -11.32
N HIS A 50 8.64 -8.62 -11.87
CA HIS A 50 9.89 -9.25 -11.42
C HIS A 50 10.80 -8.18 -10.85
N GLY A 51 11.59 -8.52 -9.83
CA GLY A 51 12.47 -7.56 -9.21
C GLY A 51 13.02 -7.99 -7.88
N LEU A 52 13.80 -7.09 -7.28
CA LEU A 52 14.48 -7.30 -6.02
C LEU A 52 14.23 -6.10 -5.09
N VAL A 53 14.33 -6.34 -3.79
CA VAL A 53 14.31 -5.29 -2.76
C VAL A 53 15.65 -5.29 -2.05
N THR A 54 16.33 -4.15 -2.04
CA THR A 54 17.64 -4.03 -1.39
C THR A 54 17.51 -4.03 0.15
N ALA A 55 18.64 -4.19 0.86
CA ALA A 55 18.68 -4.41 2.31
C ALA A 55 18.14 -3.21 3.14
N ASP A 56 18.23 -2.02 2.58
CA ASP A 56 17.85 -0.72 3.14
C ASP A 56 16.34 -0.44 3.11
N ILE A 57 15.55 -1.31 2.51
CA ILE A 57 14.08 -1.21 2.54
C ILE A 57 13.51 -2.33 3.41
N ASP A 58 12.72 -1.93 4.40
CA ASP A 58 11.95 -2.86 5.22
C ASP A 58 10.78 -3.44 4.42
N VAL A 59 10.93 -4.72 4.03
CA VAL A 59 9.93 -5.46 3.25
C VAL A 59 8.63 -5.66 4.05
N THR A 60 8.66 -5.63 5.38
CA THR A 60 7.46 -5.80 6.21
C THR A 60 6.43 -4.70 5.98
N LEU A 61 6.89 -3.51 5.57
CA LEU A 61 6.03 -2.38 5.21
C LEU A 61 5.28 -2.59 3.90
N LEU A 62 5.77 -3.48 3.04
CA LEU A 62 5.28 -3.70 1.67
C LEU A 62 4.42 -4.96 1.53
N VAL A 63 4.31 -5.78 2.59
CA VAL A 63 3.65 -7.10 2.50
C VAL A 63 2.17 -7.03 2.11
N HIS A 64 1.51 -5.89 2.27
CA HIS A 64 0.14 -5.67 1.81
C HIS A 64 0.02 -5.42 0.31
N LEU A 65 1.13 -5.20 -0.41
CA LEU A 65 1.18 -4.95 -1.85
C LEU A 65 1.51 -6.23 -2.62
N ALA A 66 1.14 -6.28 -3.90
CA ALA A 66 1.47 -7.39 -4.78
C ALA A 66 2.98 -7.70 -4.78
N PRO A 67 3.41 -8.91 -4.37
CA PRO A 67 4.82 -9.26 -4.28
C PRO A 67 5.43 -9.53 -5.66
N PRO A 68 6.77 -9.49 -5.79
CA PRO A 68 7.43 -9.89 -7.04
C PRO A 68 7.19 -11.37 -7.33
N GLN A 69 7.24 -11.75 -8.61
CA GLN A 69 7.21 -13.14 -9.06
C GLN A 69 8.47 -13.89 -8.59
N PRO A 70 8.37 -15.23 -8.38
CA PRO A 70 9.51 -16.04 -8.01
C PRO A 70 10.66 -15.92 -9.01
N ASP A 71 11.88 -15.80 -8.51
CA ASP A 71 13.10 -15.76 -9.32
C ASP A 71 14.26 -16.44 -8.58
N ALA A 72 15.30 -16.86 -9.31
CA ALA A 72 16.46 -17.57 -8.76
C ALA A 72 17.24 -16.73 -7.71
N ASP A 73 17.22 -15.41 -7.86
CA ASP A 73 17.92 -14.46 -6.97
C ASP A 73 17.09 -14.05 -5.74
N MET A 74 15.94 -14.69 -5.49
CA MET A 74 15.10 -14.33 -4.35
C MET A 74 15.73 -14.69 -3.02
N ASP A 75 15.82 -13.69 -2.15
CA ASP A 75 16.17 -13.85 -0.74
C ASP A 75 14.94 -14.20 0.13
N GLY A 76 15.21 -14.61 1.37
CA GLY A 76 14.17 -14.98 2.33
C GLY A 76 13.19 -13.84 2.68
N ARG A 77 13.54 -12.57 2.43
CA ARG A 77 12.64 -11.43 2.68
C ARG A 77 11.57 -11.36 1.60
N MET A 78 11.92 -11.60 0.34
CA MET A 78 10.95 -11.67 -0.75
C MET A 78 10.03 -12.89 -0.61
N ASP A 79 10.56 -14.04 -0.15
CA ASP A 79 9.74 -15.20 0.19
C ASP A 79 8.75 -14.90 1.32
N HIS A 80 9.21 -14.17 2.35
CA HIS A 80 8.35 -13.72 3.45
C HIS A 80 7.22 -12.81 2.93
N TRP A 81 7.54 -11.83 2.08
CA TRP A 81 6.54 -10.97 1.44
C TRP A 81 5.47 -11.79 0.74
N ARG A 82 5.88 -12.73 -0.13
CA ARG A 82 4.94 -13.60 -0.85
C ARG A 82 4.07 -14.45 0.09
N THR A 83 4.68 -14.98 1.15
CA THR A 83 4.00 -15.84 2.12
C THR A 83 2.93 -15.07 2.91
N VAL A 84 3.26 -13.88 3.38
CA VAL A 84 2.39 -13.04 4.21
C VAL A 84 1.35 -12.28 3.38
N HIS A 85 1.67 -11.94 2.13
CA HIS A 85 0.82 -11.06 1.32
C HIS A 85 -0.62 -11.54 1.21
N ARG A 86 -1.55 -10.71 1.66
CA ARG A 86 -2.98 -10.86 1.48
C ARG A 86 -3.58 -9.49 1.10
N PRO A 87 -4.59 -9.45 0.20
CA PRO A 87 -5.33 -8.22 -0.04
C PRO A 87 -5.97 -7.70 1.26
N GLY A 88 -5.93 -6.38 1.46
CA GLY A 88 -6.60 -5.75 2.61
C GLY A 88 -5.81 -5.79 3.92
N LEU A 89 -4.51 -6.11 3.90
CA LEU A 89 -3.67 -6.00 5.10
C LEU A 89 -3.43 -4.54 5.55
N CYS A 90 -3.44 -3.57 4.63
CA CYS A 90 -3.28 -2.15 4.98
C CYS A 90 -4.07 -1.29 4.01
N PHE A 91 -5.22 -0.76 4.46
CA PHE A 91 -6.15 -0.03 3.60
C PHE A 91 -6.76 1.18 4.29
N PHE A 92 -7.32 2.10 3.51
CA PHE A 92 -8.11 3.20 4.03
C PHE A 92 -9.45 3.36 3.32
N ARG A 93 -10.38 4.02 4.01
CA ARG A 93 -11.65 4.50 3.47
C ARG A 93 -11.87 5.95 3.88
N THR A 94 -12.61 6.69 3.06
CA THR A 94 -13.01 8.06 3.35
C THR A 94 -14.49 8.08 3.70
N GLY A 95 -14.80 8.59 4.89
CA GLY A 95 -16.16 8.92 5.31
C GLY A 95 -16.40 10.43 5.28
N PRO A 96 -17.63 10.89 5.58
CA PRO A 96 -17.91 12.31 5.74
C PRO A 96 -17.11 12.89 6.91
N GLY A 97 -16.11 13.73 6.63
CA GLY A 97 -15.29 14.38 7.64
C GLY A 97 -14.24 13.50 8.32
N PHE A 98 -13.97 12.28 7.82
CA PHE A 98 -12.89 11.45 8.37
C PHE A 98 -12.27 10.50 7.34
N ILE A 99 -11.06 10.02 7.65
CA ILE A 99 -10.40 8.88 6.98
C ILE A 99 -10.19 7.80 8.03
N GLU A 100 -10.69 6.59 7.76
CA GLU A 100 -10.37 5.42 8.58
C GLU A 100 -9.30 4.60 7.87
N ILE A 101 -8.23 4.29 8.59
CA ILE A 101 -7.14 3.43 8.13
C ILE A 101 -7.15 2.17 8.99
N ARG A 102 -7.05 1.01 8.36
CA ARG A 102 -6.81 -0.26 9.02
C ARG A 102 -5.49 -0.83 8.58
N ASP A 103 -4.70 -1.27 9.55
CA ASP A 103 -3.42 -1.92 9.32
C ASP A 103 -3.30 -3.19 10.15
N THR A 104 -3.27 -4.32 9.47
CA THR A 104 -3.10 -5.66 10.00
C THR A 104 -1.85 -6.33 9.45
N ARG A 105 -0.87 -5.55 8.95
CA ARG A 105 0.45 -6.09 8.56
C ARG A 105 1.19 -6.65 9.77
N ARG A 106 0.96 -6.05 10.94
CA ARG A 106 1.49 -6.51 12.23
C ARG A 106 0.85 -7.86 12.65
N PRO A 107 1.52 -8.66 13.50
CA PRO A 107 1.05 -9.98 13.91
C PRO A 107 -0.42 -10.01 14.38
N LEU A 108 -1.10 -11.15 14.19
CA LEU A 108 -2.50 -11.35 14.61
C LEU A 108 -2.74 -10.86 16.05
N GLY A 109 -3.74 -10.00 16.23
CA GLY A 109 -4.08 -9.37 17.52
C GLY A 109 -3.53 -7.96 17.71
N SER A 110 -2.67 -7.46 16.81
CA SER A 110 -2.13 -6.09 16.82
C SER A 110 -2.64 -5.22 15.66
N ALA A 111 -3.81 -5.59 15.11
CA ALA A 111 -4.50 -4.82 14.10
C ALA A 111 -4.76 -3.39 14.60
N ALA A 112 -4.16 -2.40 13.95
CA ALA A 112 -4.37 -1.00 14.28
C ALA A 112 -5.49 -0.40 13.44
N ARG A 113 -6.29 0.42 14.10
CA ARG A 113 -7.34 1.23 13.47
C ARG A 113 -7.06 2.69 13.82
N PHE A 114 -6.86 3.50 12.79
CA PHE A 114 -6.69 4.93 12.92
C PHE A 114 -7.91 5.64 12.35
N VAL A 115 -8.36 6.68 13.03
CA VAL A 115 -9.39 7.59 12.53
C VAL A 115 -8.75 8.97 12.48
N ILE A 116 -8.65 9.53 11.28
CA ILE A 116 -8.17 10.88 11.04
C ILE A 116 -9.40 11.75 10.78
N ASP A 117 -9.72 12.63 11.71
CA ASP A 117 -10.84 13.59 11.63
C ASP A 117 -10.37 15.05 11.69
N ASP A 118 -9.10 15.29 12.03
CA ASP A 118 -8.45 16.59 11.89
C ASP A 118 -8.31 16.98 10.39
N PRO A 119 -8.85 18.14 9.97
CA PRO A 119 -8.84 18.56 8.57
C PRO A 119 -7.44 18.68 7.95
N ASP A 120 -6.46 19.17 8.71
CA ASP A 120 -5.10 19.36 8.20
C ASP A 120 -4.38 18.03 8.01
N LEU A 121 -4.53 17.10 8.96
CA LEU A 121 -4.01 15.74 8.84
C LEU A 121 -4.71 14.94 7.73
N MET A 122 -6.01 15.17 7.53
CA MET A 122 -6.75 14.59 6.39
C MET A 122 -6.24 15.11 5.05
N ASP A 123 -5.97 16.41 4.94
CA ASP A 123 -5.42 17.03 3.72
C ASP A 123 -4.00 16.50 3.46
N ALA A 124 -3.15 16.47 4.48
CA ALA A 124 -1.81 15.92 4.39
C ALA A 124 -1.82 14.45 3.96
N PHE A 125 -2.66 13.60 4.57
CA PHE A 125 -2.80 12.20 4.15
C PHE A 125 -3.20 12.07 2.68
N LYS A 126 -4.18 12.88 2.21
CA LYS A 126 -4.58 12.90 0.80
C LYS A 126 -3.46 13.36 -0.11
N ARG A 127 -2.64 14.33 0.32
CA ARG A 127 -1.46 14.79 -0.43
C ARG A 127 -0.44 13.66 -0.62
N PHE A 128 -0.19 12.86 0.43
CA PHE A 128 0.71 11.71 0.40
C PHE A 128 0.19 10.53 -0.43
N LEU A 129 -1.06 10.55 -0.89
CA LEU A 129 -1.51 9.56 -1.87
C LEU A 129 -0.69 9.67 -3.17
N ASN A 130 -0.11 10.81 -3.51
CA ASN A 130 0.80 10.92 -4.64
C ASN A 130 2.24 11.08 -4.15
N PRO A 131 3.24 10.51 -4.84
CA PRO A 131 4.65 10.77 -4.56
C PRO A 131 4.92 12.27 -4.48
N CYS A 132 5.55 12.70 -3.40
CA CYS A 132 6.01 14.08 -3.25
C CYS A 132 7.32 14.11 -2.47
N ARG A 133 8.04 15.23 -2.56
CA ARG A 133 9.21 15.49 -1.71
C ARG A 133 8.74 16.14 -0.42
N LEU A 134 9.22 15.63 0.71
CA LEU A 134 8.85 16.15 2.03
C LEU A 134 9.29 17.62 2.19
N ALA A 135 10.46 17.98 1.65
CA ALA A 135 11.03 19.32 1.70
C ALA A 135 10.19 20.38 0.96
N ASP A 136 9.32 19.98 0.04
CA ASP A 136 8.49 20.90 -0.75
C ASP A 136 7.15 21.19 -0.06
N LEU A 137 6.90 20.61 1.12
CA LEU A 137 5.63 20.73 1.85
C LEU A 137 5.71 21.78 2.97
N SER A 138 4.55 22.27 3.40
CA SER A 138 4.48 23.19 4.55
C SER A 138 4.88 22.48 5.86
N ALA A 139 5.23 23.25 6.89
CA ALA A 139 5.60 22.70 8.20
C ALA A 139 4.52 21.77 8.78
N ILE A 140 3.25 22.15 8.69
CA ILE A 140 2.09 21.34 9.11
C ILE A 140 2.09 19.98 8.40
N HIS A 141 2.34 19.95 7.09
CA HIS A 141 2.41 18.70 6.35
C HIS A 141 3.63 17.86 6.73
N GLN A 142 4.76 18.49 7.08
CA GLN A 142 5.95 17.77 7.53
C GLN A 142 5.73 17.14 8.91
N GLU A 143 5.07 17.85 9.83
CA GLU A 143 4.66 17.31 11.14
C GLU A 143 3.68 16.15 10.98
N ALA A 144 2.66 16.31 10.11
CA ALA A 144 1.74 15.23 9.76
C ALA A 144 2.47 14.02 9.17
N ALA A 145 3.49 14.23 8.32
CA ALA A 145 4.29 13.14 7.78
C ALA A 145 5.02 12.36 8.87
N GLN A 146 5.58 13.07 9.87
CA GLN A 146 6.28 12.45 10.98
C GLN A 146 5.36 11.51 11.78
N LEU A 147 4.16 11.99 12.13
CA LEU A 147 3.14 11.18 12.83
C LEU A 147 2.77 9.92 12.03
N LEU A 148 2.55 10.06 10.73
CA LEU A 148 2.17 8.93 9.87
C LEU A 148 3.34 7.97 9.59
N LEU A 149 4.59 8.45 9.62
CA LEU A 149 5.79 7.61 9.51
C LEU A 149 6.01 6.78 10.77
N GLU A 150 5.80 7.37 11.95
CA GLU A 150 5.86 6.66 13.24
C GLU A 150 4.86 5.51 13.29
N GLU A 151 3.67 5.71 12.71
CA GLU A 151 2.65 4.67 12.58
C GLU A 151 2.83 3.76 11.36
N GLN A 152 3.97 3.87 10.64
CA GLN A 152 4.29 3.06 9.47
C GLN A 152 3.27 3.15 8.33
N LEU A 153 2.51 4.25 8.26
CA LEU A 153 1.48 4.50 7.24
C LEU A 153 2.04 5.21 5.99
N LEU A 154 3.25 5.76 6.09
CA LEU A 154 4.01 6.30 4.97
C LEU A 154 5.27 5.47 4.73
N LEU A 155 5.73 5.45 3.48
CA LEU A 155 7.09 5.07 3.12
C LEU A 155 7.85 6.35 2.77
N SER A 156 9.01 6.55 3.40
CA SER A 156 9.92 7.66 3.11
C SER A 156 11.27 7.11 2.65
N LEU A 157 11.79 7.66 1.56
CA LEU A 157 13.05 7.23 0.96
C LEU A 157 13.70 8.40 0.21
N GLY A 158 14.93 8.76 0.55
CA GLY A 158 15.66 9.85 -0.11
C GLY A 158 14.89 11.19 -0.15
N GLY A 159 14.09 11.48 0.88
CA GLY A 159 13.24 12.67 0.97
C GLY A 159 11.94 12.61 0.16
N TRP A 160 11.70 11.53 -0.59
CA TRP A 160 10.41 11.24 -1.23
C TRP A 160 9.51 10.46 -0.29
N VAL A 161 8.21 10.72 -0.35
CA VAL A 161 7.22 10.08 0.52
C VAL A 161 5.97 9.67 -0.25
N THR A 162 5.37 8.55 0.14
CA THR A 162 4.02 8.11 -0.30
C THR A 162 3.30 7.39 0.83
N ALA A 163 1.98 7.51 0.85
CA ALA A 163 1.10 6.70 1.69
C ALA A 163 1.11 5.24 1.24
N LEU A 164 1.17 4.33 2.21
CA LEU A 164 1.14 2.89 2.01
C LEU A 164 -0.28 2.30 1.94
N PRO A 165 -1.26 2.73 2.76
CA PRO A 165 -2.60 2.13 2.75
C PRO A 165 -3.27 2.24 1.38
N ASN A 166 -3.75 1.12 0.84
CA ASN A 166 -4.49 1.16 -0.42
C ASN A 166 -5.92 1.66 -0.19
N ARG A 167 -6.46 2.44 -1.13
CA ARG A 167 -7.87 2.88 -1.07
C ARG A 167 -8.78 1.69 -1.28
N MET A 168 -9.63 1.37 -0.31
CA MET A 168 -10.65 0.35 -0.46
C MET A 168 -11.81 0.92 -1.28
N ARG A 169 -11.99 0.43 -2.51
CA ARG A 169 -13.06 0.88 -3.43
C ARG A 169 -14.29 -0.04 -3.43
N ARG A 170 -14.11 -1.30 -3.07
CA ARG A 170 -15.17 -2.33 -3.06
C ARG A 170 -15.00 -3.18 -1.81
N TRP A 171 -16.11 -3.50 -1.15
CA TRP A 171 -16.10 -4.44 -0.04
C TRP A 171 -16.18 -5.87 -0.61
N PRO A 172 -15.35 -6.81 -0.17
CA PRO A 172 -15.62 -8.22 -0.39
C PRO A 172 -16.85 -8.61 0.47
N ILE A 173 -18.01 -8.78 -0.16
CA ILE A 173 -19.22 -9.34 0.48
C ILE A 173 -19.19 -10.86 0.20
N PRO A 174 -19.46 -11.74 1.19
CA PRO A 174 -20.28 -11.53 2.38
C PRO A 174 -19.51 -11.43 3.69
N SER A 175 -19.94 -10.49 4.53
CA SER A 175 -19.70 -10.56 5.96
C SER A 175 -20.27 -11.88 6.47
N PRO A 176 -19.54 -12.69 7.26
CA PRO A 176 -20.25 -13.61 8.14
C PRO A 176 -21.12 -12.73 9.04
N ILE A 177 -22.42 -13.01 9.03
CA ILE A 177 -23.30 -12.61 10.13
C ILE A 177 -22.75 -13.40 11.32
N VAL A 178 -22.21 -12.68 12.31
CA VAL A 178 -21.89 -13.26 13.62
C VAL A 178 -23.19 -13.44 14.40
#